data_AF-E0U5L5-F1
#
_entry.id   AF-E0U5L5-F1
#
_cell.length_a   1.000
_cell.length_b   1.000
_cell.length_c   1.000
_cell.angle_alpha   90.00
_cell.angle_beta   90.00
_cell.angle_gamma   90.00
#
_symmetry.space_group_name_H-M   'P 1'
#
loop_
_entity.id
_entity.type
_entity.pdbx_description
1 polymer ?
#
loop_
_entity_poly.entity_id
_entity_poly.type
_entity_poly.pdbx_seq_one_letter_code
_entity_poly.pdbx_strand_id
1 'polypeptide(L)'
;MENNELNQEELTKKVEELQQEIESLKIDKADLEIVLETITEHSTNLENEIYGKNEILMKYLKQVEKITRAAAAIEQGTFEIESLNEVAARDDQLGQLARVFQNMVKQIKEREEKLKQQVEELKIEIDKTKKDKQVAEILETDNFKNLKRKLNRLKNKQNKD
;
A
#
# COMPACT_ATOMS: atom_id res chain seq x y z
N MET A 1 -89.07 -4.88 -18.00
CA MET A 1 -88.71 -3.95 -16.91
C MET A 1 -89.00 -4.70 -15.62
N GLU A 2 -88.09 -5.58 -15.20
CA GLU A 2 -88.20 -6.23 -13.89
C GLU A 2 -87.48 -5.35 -12.89
N ASN A 3 -88.27 -4.67 -12.07
CA ASN A 3 -87.80 -3.92 -10.93
C ASN A 3 -87.32 -4.95 -9.91
N ASN A 4 -86.00 -5.19 -9.91
CA ASN A 4 -85.32 -6.02 -8.94
C ASN A 4 -85.22 -5.24 -7.61
N GLU A 5 -86.38 -4.99 -6.98
CA GLU A 5 -86.44 -4.44 -5.63
C GLU A 5 -85.97 -5.54 -4.70
N LEU A 6 -84.69 -5.48 -4.32
CA LEU A 6 -84.16 -6.34 -3.24
C LEU A 6 -85.11 -6.27 -2.05
N ASN A 7 -85.50 -7.45 -1.54
CA ASN A 7 -86.31 -7.54 -0.33
C ASN A 7 -85.55 -6.86 0.82
N GLN A 8 -86.25 -6.16 1.72
CA GLN A 8 -85.63 -5.42 2.85
C GLN A 8 -84.69 -6.30 3.68
N GLU A 9 -84.99 -7.59 3.80
CA GLU A 9 -84.17 -8.58 4.50
C GLU A 9 -82.82 -8.84 3.80
N GLU A 10 -82.79 -8.90 2.47
CA GLU A 10 -81.56 -9.08 1.69
C GLU A 10 -80.67 -7.84 1.73
N LEU A 11 -81.28 -6.65 1.67
CA LEU A 11 -80.58 -5.38 1.85
C LEU A 11 -79.96 -5.28 3.25
N THR A 12 -80.70 -5.68 4.28
CA THR A 12 -80.22 -5.66 5.67
C THR A 12 -79.03 -6.61 5.85
N LYS A 13 -79.14 -7.83 5.33
CA LYS A 13 -78.04 -8.80 5.35
C LYS A 13 -76.81 -8.30 4.60
N LYS A 14 -76.99 -7.66 3.44
CA LYS A 14 -75.87 -7.10 2.68
C LYS A 14 -75.19 -5.94 3.42
N VAL A 15 -75.97 -5.11 4.12
CA VAL A 15 -75.44 -4.05 4.97
C VAL A 15 -74.63 -4.63 6.13
N GLU A 16 -75.10 -5.70 6.78
CA GLU A 16 -74.36 -6.38 7.84
C GLU A 16 -73.04 -7.00 7.32
N GLU A 17 -73.06 -7.66 6.16
CA GLU A 17 -71.85 -8.21 5.52
C GLU A 17 -70.82 -7.10 5.22
N LEU A 18 -71.27 -5.99 4.62
CA LEU A 18 -70.40 -4.85 4.32
C LEU A 18 -69.85 -4.19 5.59
N GLN A 19 -70.65 -4.12 6.66
CA GLN A 19 -70.19 -3.60 7.95
C GLN A 19 -69.08 -4.48 8.55
N GLN A 20 -69.24 -5.81 8.48
CA GLN A 20 -68.20 -6.75 8.93
C GLN A 20 -66.91 -6.62 8.10
N GLU A 21 -67.03 -6.49 6.78
CA GLU A 21 -65.88 -6.31 5.88
C GLU A 21 -65.16 -4.98 6.15
N ILE A 22 -65.90 -3.89 6.38
CA ILE A 22 -65.34 -2.59 6.76
C ILE A 22 -64.57 -2.67 8.08
N GLU A 23 -65.09 -3.37 9.09
CA GLU A 23 -64.39 -3.55 10.36
C GLU A 23 -63.10 -4.38 10.19
N SER A 24 -63.13 -5.44 9.39
CA SER A 24 -61.90 -6.19 9.05
C SER A 24 -60.87 -5.29 8.36
N LEU A 25 -61.29 -4.51 7.36
CA LEU A 25 -60.39 -3.62 6.62
C LEU A 25 -59.81 -2.50 7.51
N LYS A 26 -60.54 -2.05 8.54
CA LYS A 26 -60.01 -1.09 9.51
C LYS A 26 -58.89 -1.69 10.36
N ILE A 27 -59.04 -2.95 10.77
CA ILE A 27 -58.02 -3.68 11.52
C ILE A 27 -56.78 -3.87 10.64
N ASP A 28 -56.97 -4.39 9.42
CA ASP A 28 -55.86 -4.59 8.48
C ASP A 28 -55.13 -3.27 8.15
N LYS A 29 -55.86 -2.15 8.03
CA LYS A 29 -55.27 -0.82 7.84
C LYS A 29 -54.41 -0.40 9.03
N ALA A 30 -54.89 -0.62 10.25
CA ALA A 30 -54.15 -0.29 11.46
C ALA A 30 -52.86 -1.12 11.57
N ASP A 31 -52.93 -2.42 11.26
CA ASP A 31 -51.77 -3.29 11.23
C ASP A 31 -50.74 -2.85 10.18
N LEU A 32 -51.22 -2.46 8.98
CA LEU A 32 -50.35 -1.92 7.94
C LEU A 32 -49.69 -0.60 8.33
N GLU A 33 -50.37 0.29 9.04
CA GLU A 33 -49.79 1.55 9.54
C GLU A 33 -48.65 1.28 10.54
N ILE A 34 -48.84 0.33 11.46
CA ILE A 34 -47.79 -0.07 12.42
C ILE A 34 -46.57 -0.65 11.70
N VAL A 35 -46.80 -1.54 10.72
CA VAL A 35 -45.71 -2.14 9.94
C VAL A 35 -44.99 -1.07 9.12
N LEU A 36 -45.72 -0.14 8.51
CA LEU A 36 -45.13 0.97 7.76
C LEU A 36 -44.25 1.84 8.66
N GLU A 37 -44.75 2.23 9.84
CA GLU A 37 -43.99 3.00 10.83
C GLU A 37 -42.68 2.27 11.20
N THR A 38 -42.79 0.99 11.55
CA THR A 38 -41.63 0.16 11.92
C THR A 38 -40.61 0.04 10.78
N ILE A 39 -41.06 -0.14 9.54
CA ILE A 39 -40.18 -0.23 8.37
C ILE A 39 -39.50 1.11 8.09
N THR A 40 -40.21 2.23 8.21
CA THR A 40 -39.62 3.56 7.97
C THR A 40 -38.58 3.93 9.02
N GLU A 41 -38.84 3.60 10.28
CA GLU A 41 -37.86 3.76 11.36
C GLU A 41 -36.63 2.90 11.09
N HIS A 42 -36.82 1.62 10.77
CA HIS A 42 -35.72 0.71 10.48
C HIS A 42 -34.90 1.15 9.27
N SER A 43 -35.55 1.56 8.17
CA SER A 43 -34.89 2.04 6.97
C SER A 43 -34.02 3.27 7.26
N THR A 44 -34.53 4.20 8.08
CA THR A 44 -33.78 5.41 8.47
C THR A 44 -32.55 5.04 9.29
N ASN A 45 -32.69 4.10 10.24
CA ASN A 45 -31.56 3.62 11.04
C ASN A 45 -30.49 2.94 10.18
N LEU A 46 -30.92 2.11 9.23
CA LEU A 46 -30.03 1.37 8.34
C LEU A 46 -29.30 2.30 7.36
N GLU A 47 -30.00 3.33 6.87
CA GLU A 47 -29.40 4.38 6.04
C GLU A 47 -28.30 5.13 6.83
N ASN A 48 -28.59 5.54 8.07
CA ASN A 48 -27.60 6.19 8.94
C ASN A 48 -26.38 5.28 9.21
N GLU A 49 -26.59 3.99 9.46
CA GLU A 49 -25.51 3.02 9.66
C GLU A 49 -24.64 2.86 8.40
N ILE A 50 -25.26 2.80 7.21
CA ILE A 50 -24.55 2.74 5.93
C ILE A 50 -23.69 3.99 5.74
N TYR A 51 -24.22 5.19 5.99
CA TYR A 51 -23.44 6.43 5.88
C TYR A 51 -22.23 6.42 6.83
N GLY A 52 -22.43 6.02 8.10
CA GLY A 52 -21.34 5.92 9.06
C GLY A 52 -20.25 4.93 8.64
N LYS A 53 -20.64 3.75 8.14
CA LYS A 53 -19.68 2.75 7.62
C LYS A 53 -18.94 3.24 6.38
N ASN A 54 -19.62 3.94 5.48
CA ASN A 54 -19.00 4.50 4.28
C ASN A 54 -17.94 5.55 4.62
N GLU A 55 -18.16 6.40 5.62
CA GLU A 55 -17.14 7.34 6.08
C GLU A 55 -15.89 6.65 6.63
N ILE A 56 -16.08 5.60 7.43
CA ILE A 56 -14.98 4.80 7.98
C ILE A 56 -14.21 4.15 6.83
N LEU A 57 -14.91 3.51 5.89
CA LEU A 57 -14.29 2.85 4.74
C LEU A 57 -13.49 3.85 3.88
N MET A 58 -14.01 5.06 3.65
CA MET A 58 -13.29 6.12 2.93
C MET A 58 -12.00 6.53 3.64
N LYS A 59 -11.99 6.58 4.99
CA LYS A 59 -10.77 6.82 5.76
C LYS A 59 -9.77 5.68 5.58
N TYR A 60 -10.22 4.42 5.63
CA TYR A 60 -9.36 3.26 5.39
C TYR A 60 -8.73 3.26 3.99
N LEU A 61 -9.52 3.52 2.93
CA LEU A 61 -9.03 3.57 1.55
C LEU A 61 -7.92 4.61 1.35
N LYS A 62 -8.07 5.81 1.94
CA LYS A 62 -7.02 6.84 1.92
C LYS A 62 -5.72 6.38 2.56
N GLN A 63 -5.79 5.59 3.64
CA GLN A 63 -4.58 5.09 4.30
C GLN A 63 -3.91 3.98 3.49
N VAL A 64 -4.70 3.08 2.89
CA VAL A 64 -4.17 2.06 1.97
C VAL A 64 -3.45 2.74 0.81
N GLU A 65 -4.03 3.81 0.25
CA GLU A 65 -3.39 4.59 -0.81
C GLU A 65 -2.03 5.16 -0.38
N LYS A 66 -1.91 5.69 0.85
CA LYS A 66 -0.61 6.16 1.39
C LYS A 66 0.44 5.04 1.41
N ILE A 67 0.05 3.84 1.85
CA ILE A 67 0.96 2.68 1.88
C ILE A 67 1.33 2.23 0.46
N THR A 68 0.38 2.22 -0.48
CA THR A 68 0.65 1.88 -1.88
C THR A 68 1.61 2.87 -2.52
N ARG A 69 1.45 4.17 -2.28
CA ARG A 69 2.38 5.21 -2.74
C ARG A 69 3.77 5.04 -2.12
N ALA A 70 3.83 4.70 -0.83
CA ALA A 70 5.09 4.39 -0.17
C ALA A 70 5.81 3.21 -0.85
N ALA A 71 5.10 2.12 -1.16
CA ALA A 71 5.66 0.99 -1.89
C ALA A 71 6.23 1.41 -3.26
N ALA A 72 5.47 2.20 -4.04
CA ALA A 72 5.93 2.71 -5.34
C ALA A 72 7.17 3.62 -5.22
N ALA A 73 7.24 4.45 -4.18
CA ALA A 73 8.41 5.30 -3.93
C ALA A 73 9.65 4.48 -3.53
N ILE A 74 9.47 3.34 -2.85
CA ILE A 74 10.57 2.44 -2.49
C ILE A 74 11.15 1.81 -3.76
N GLU A 75 10.30 1.34 -4.68
CA GLU A 75 10.73 0.79 -5.97
C GLU A 75 11.53 1.80 -6.80
N GLN A 76 11.20 3.10 -6.68
CA GLN A 76 11.89 4.18 -7.37
C GLN A 76 13.13 4.70 -6.61
N GLY A 77 13.39 4.22 -5.39
CA GLY A 77 14.49 4.68 -4.55
C GLY A 77 14.31 6.10 -3.97
N THR A 78 13.12 6.69 -4.09
CA THR A 78 12.80 8.06 -3.63
C THR A 78 12.11 8.08 -2.27
N PHE A 79 11.95 6.92 -1.64
CA PHE A 79 11.18 6.81 -0.40
C PHE A 79 11.87 7.42 0.83
N GLU A 80 11.12 8.27 1.51
CA GLU A 80 11.47 8.88 2.78
C GLU A 80 10.77 8.13 3.93
N ILE A 81 11.56 7.65 4.89
CA ILE A 81 11.07 6.84 6.03
C ILE A 81 10.02 7.62 6.83
N GLU A 82 10.19 8.93 6.96
CA GLU A 82 9.33 9.81 7.74
C GLU A 82 7.92 9.94 7.14
N SER A 83 7.75 9.70 5.84
CA SER A 83 6.46 9.82 5.14
C SER A 83 5.39 8.85 5.66
N LEU A 84 5.80 7.74 6.29
CA LEU A 84 4.89 6.76 6.91
C LEU A 84 4.72 6.92 8.42
N ASN A 85 5.36 7.90 9.07
CA ASN A 85 5.31 8.05 10.54
C ASN A 85 3.87 8.19 11.07
N GLU A 86 3.02 8.95 10.38
CA GLU A 86 1.61 9.10 10.76
C GLU A 86 0.84 7.77 10.72
N VAL A 87 1.11 6.93 9.73
CA VAL A 87 0.45 5.62 9.59
C VAL A 87 1.03 4.64 10.60
N ALA A 88 2.35 4.66 10.79
CA ALA A 88 3.08 3.83 11.73
C ALA A 88 2.77 4.13 13.20
N ALA A 89 2.22 5.30 13.54
CA ALA A 89 1.78 5.62 14.90
C ALA A 89 0.49 4.88 15.32
N ARG A 90 -0.20 4.22 14.39
CA ARG A 90 -1.46 3.51 14.65
C ARG A 90 -1.22 2.16 15.32
N ASP A 91 -2.15 1.74 16.15
CA ASP A 91 -2.13 0.44 16.83
C ASP A 91 -2.82 -0.69 16.03
N ASP A 92 -3.26 -0.39 14.80
CA ASP A 92 -3.93 -1.35 13.93
C ASP A 92 -2.99 -2.02 12.92
N GLN A 93 -3.56 -2.91 12.10
CA GLN A 93 -2.84 -3.66 11.06
C GLN A 93 -2.14 -2.74 10.04
N LEU A 94 -2.72 -1.57 9.75
CA LEU A 94 -2.10 -0.59 8.85
C LEU A 94 -0.86 0.02 9.49
N GLY A 95 -0.91 0.34 10.79
CA GLY A 95 0.27 0.80 11.53
C GLY A 95 1.35 -0.27 11.62
N GLN A 96 0.99 -1.53 11.85
CA GLN A 96 1.95 -2.64 11.82
C GLN A 96 2.61 -2.76 10.44
N LEU A 97 1.84 -2.68 9.36
CA LEU A 97 2.35 -2.76 8.00
C LEU A 97 3.31 -1.60 7.71
N ALA A 98 2.95 -0.37 8.08
CA ALA A 98 3.82 0.80 7.92
C ALA A 98 5.17 0.63 8.65
N ARG A 99 5.17 0.12 9.89
CA ARG A 99 6.41 -0.17 10.63
C ARG A 99 7.28 -1.23 9.95
N VAL A 100 6.66 -2.28 9.39
CA VAL A 100 7.38 -3.31 8.62
C VAL A 100 8.03 -2.71 7.38
N PHE A 101 7.30 -1.87 6.63
CA PHE A 101 7.84 -1.17 5.46
C PHE A 101 9.01 -0.24 5.83
N GLN A 102 8.90 0.54 6.91
CA GLN A 102 9.99 1.39 7.39
C GLN A 102 11.24 0.57 7.74
N ASN A 103 11.08 -0.55 8.45
CA ASN A 103 12.18 -1.46 8.78
C ASN A 103 12.82 -2.07 7.53
N MET A 104 12.01 -2.48 6.54
CA MET A 104 12.49 -3.03 5.28
C MET A 104 13.36 -2.02 4.53
N VAL A 105 12.90 -0.77 4.42
CA VAL A 105 13.65 0.30 3.76
C VAL A 105 14.98 0.56 4.44
N LYS A 106 14.99 0.61 5.77
CA LYS A 106 16.21 0.78 6.54
C LYS A 106 17.24 -0.31 6.21
N GLN A 107 16.80 -1.58 6.19
CA GLN A 107 17.67 -2.70 5.82
C GLN A 107 18.15 -2.62 4.37
N ILE A 108 17.32 -2.18 3.44
CA ILE A 108 17.71 -1.99 2.03
C ILE A 108 18.82 -0.93 1.95
N LYS A 109 18.65 0.23 2.59
CA LYS A 109 19.67 1.30 2.62
C LYS A 109 20.99 0.83 3.21
N GLU A 110 20.96 0.13 4.34
CA GLU A 110 22.15 -0.44 4.97
C GLU A 110 22.87 -1.44 4.05
N ARG A 111 22.12 -2.30 3.34
CA ARG A 111 22.68 -3.25 2.38
C ARG A 111 23.27 -2.55 1.16
N GLU A 112 22.60 -1.54 0.63
CA GLU A 112 23.10 -0.75 -0.50
C GLU A 112 24.39 -0.01 -0.15
N GLU A 113 24.48 0.60 1.03
CA GLU A 113 25.70 1.27 1.50
C GLU A 113 26.85 0.28 1.63
N LYS A 114 26.60 -0.90 2.22
CA LYS A 114 27.61 -1.95 2.33
C LYS A 114 28.09 -2.46 0.96
N LEU A 115 27.17 -2.65 0.01
CA LEU A 115 27.52 -3.06 -1.35
C LEU A 115 28.33 -1.98 -2.07
N LYS A 116 27.97 -0.70 -1.90
CA LYS A 116 28.76 0.43 -2.45
C LYS A 116 30.19 0.43 -1.93
N GLN A 117 30.38 0.21 -0.63
CA GLN A 117 31.71 0.12 -0.02
C GLN A 117 32.53 -1.04 -0.61
N GLN A 118 31.93 -2.23 -0.71
CA GLN A 118 32.60 -3.40 -1.29
C GLN A 118 32.99 -3.20 -2.75
N VAL A 119 32.13 -2.55 -3.56
CA VAL A 119 32.44 -2.23 -4.96
C VAL A 119 33.62 -1.27 -5.06
N GLU A 120 33.70 -0.25 -4.19
CA GLU A 120 34.81 0.70 -4.18
C GLU A 120 36.13 0.04 -3.75
N GLU A 121 36.10 -0.82 -2.73
CA GLU A 121 37.26 -1.61 -2.30
C GLU A 121 37.78 -2.52 -3.43
N LEU A 122 36.89 -3.26 -4.08
CA LEU A 122 37.23 -4.12 -5.22
C LEU A 122 37.82 -3.32 -6.39
N LYS A 123 37.31 -2.12 -6.65
CA LYS A 123 37.83 -1.24 -7.70
C LYS A 123 39.26 -0.80 -7.40
N ILE A 124 39.56 -0.45 -6.15
CA ILE A 124 40.92 -0.11 -5.70
C ILE A 124 41.86 -1.31 -5.85
N GLU A 125 41.42 -2.50 -5.47
CA GLU A 125 42.21 -3.73 -5.60
C GLU A 125 42.55 -4.06 -7.05
N ILE A 126 41.56 -3.95 -7.95
CA ILE A 126 41.75 -4.14 -9.39
C ILE A 126 42.75 -3.14 -9.95
N ASP A 127 42.64 -1.86 -9.57
CA ASP A 127 43.54 -0.81 -10.06
C ASP A 127 44.98 -1.00 -9.56
N LYS A 128 45.17 -1.42 -8.30
CA LYS A 128 46.49 -1.80 -7.77
C LYS A 128 47.07 -2.97 -8.55
N THR A 129 46.30 -4.03 -8.73
CA THR A 129 46.72 -5.24 -9.46
C THR A 129 47.11 -4.92 -10.91
N LYS A 130 46.37 -4.02 -11.58
CA LYS A 130 46.72 -3.55 -12.93
C LYS A 130 48.02 -2.76 -12.96
N LYS A 131 48.23 -1.86 -12.00
CA LYS A 131 49.49 -1.09 -11.88
C LYS A 131 50.68 -2.01 -11.63
N ASP A 132 50.55 -3.00 -10.75
CA ASP A 132 51.62 -3.95 -10.46
C ASP A 132 51.99 -4.77 -11.69
N LYS A 133 51.00 -5.22 -12.47
CA LYS A 133 51.24 -5.89 -13.77
C LYS A 133 51.95 -4.99 -14.78
N GLN A 134 51.54 -3.73 -14.90
CA GLN A 134 52.20 -2.77 -15.81
C GLN A 134 53.64 -2.48 -15.40
N VAL A 135 53.92 -2.35 -14.09
CA VAL A 135 55.28 -2.17 -13.58
C VAL A 135 56.12 -3.41 -13.88
N ALA A 136 55.59 -4.61 -13.66
CA ALA A 136 56.29 -5.86 -14.00
C ALA A 136 56.63 -5.92 -15.50
N GLU A 137 55.69 -5.57 -16.37
CA GLU A 137 55.92 -5.52 -17.83
C GLU A 137 57.02 -4.51 -18.20
N ILE A 138 57.01 -3.30 -17.62
CA ILE A 138 58.07 -2.30 -17.83
C ILE A 138 59.44 -2.82 -17.35
N LEU A 139 59.49 -3.52 -16.21
CA LEU A 139 60.73 -4.12 -15.70
C LEU A 139 61.25 -5.24 -16.62
N GLU A 140 60.36 -5.97 -17.30
CA GLU A 140 60.72 -7.02 -18.24
C GLU A 140 61.17 -6.48 -19.60
N THR A 141 60.66 -5.30 -20.01
CA THR A 141 61.11 -4.63 -21.24
C THR A 141 62.57 -4.18 -21.19
N ASP A 142 63.17 -4.06 -22.37
CA ASP A 142 64.59 -3.74 -22.54
C ASP A 142 65.02 -2.39 -21.95
N ASN A 143 64.09 -1.47 -21.69
CA ASN A 143 64.39 -0.16 -21.10
C ASN A 143 65.06 -0.26 -19.72
N PHE A 144 64.53 -1.08 -18.82
CA PHE A 144 65.10 -1.23 -17.47
C PHE A 144 66.42 -2.02 -17.49
N LYS A 145 66.49 -3.08 -18.32
CA LYS A 145 67.72 -3.84 -18.59
C LYS A 145 68.84 -2.93 -19.12
N ASN A 146 68.52 -2.03 -20.06
CA ASN A 146 69.46 -1.09 -20.64
C ASN A 146 69.90 -0.02 -19.64
N LEU A 147 68.99 0.49 -18.81
CA LEU A 147 69.32 1.44 -17.74
C LEU A 147 70.28 0.81 -16.72
N LYS A 148 70.03 -0.43 -16.29
CA LYS A 148 70.91 -1.19 -15.39
C LYS A 148 72.30 -1.44 -16.01
N ARG A 149 72.37 -1.79 -17.30
CA ARG A 149 73.65 -1.91 -18.03
C ARG A 149 74.41 -0.57 -18.06
N LYS A 150 73.70 0.53 -18.30
CA LYS A 150 74.29 1.89 -18.37
C LYS A 150 74.84 2.32 -17.01
N LEU A 151 74.12 2.04 -15.92
CA LEU A 151 74.56 2.31 -14.55
C LEU A 151 75.78 1.47 -14.15
N ASN A 152 75.79 0.17 -14.49
CA ASN A 152 76.94 -0.71 -14.24
C ASN A 152 78.19 -0.27 -15.01
N ARG A 153 78.03 0.24 -16.25
CA ARG A 153 79.15 0.81 -17.02
C ARG A 153 79.73 2.06 -16.38
N LEU A 154 78.88 2.91 -15.81
CA LEU A 154 79.32 4.10 -15.06
C LEU A 154 80.04 3.72 -13.77
N LYS A 155 79.50 2.75 -13.01
CA LYS A 155 80.09 2.27 -11.76
C LYS A 155 81.44 1.58 -11.97
N ASN A 156 81.59 0.81 -13.05
CA ASN A 156 82.86 0.16 -13.41
C ASN A 156 83.91 1.13 -13.96
N LYS A 157 83.50 2.31 -14.46
CA LYS A 157 84.43 3.39 -14.82
C LYS A 157 84.96 4.13 -13.59
N GLN A 158 84.15 4.29 -12.55
CA GLN A 158 84.57 4.96 -11.30
C GLN A 158 85.49 4.11 -10.40
N ASN A 159 85.52 2.78 -10.58
CA ASN A 159 86.40 1.87 -9.82
C ASN A 159 87.71 1.52 -10.57
N LYS A 160 88.01 2.18 -11.68
CA LYS A 160 89.17 1.89 -12.54
C LYS A 160 90.19 3.04 -12.65
N ASP A 161 89.96 4.12 -11.91
CA ASP A 161 90.92 5.19 -11.61
C ASP A 161 91.29 5.09 -10.12
#